data_AF-R8B992-F1
#
_entry.id   AF-R8B992-F1
#
_cell.length_a   1.000
_cell.length_b   1.000
_cell.length_c   1.000
_cell.angle_alpha   90.00
_cell.angle_beta   90.00
_cell.angle_gamma   90.00
#
_symmetry.space_group_name_H-M   'P 1'
#
loop_
_entity.id
_entity.type
_entity.pdbx_description
1 polymer ?
#
loop_
_entity_poly.entity_id
_entity_poly.type
_entity_poly.pdbx_seq_one_letter_code
_entity_poly.pdbx_strand_id
1 'polypeptide(L)'
;MDDPGWSWPFWKFGLKKDDLFSSLHDQYNTFPSSIQDPEAFHHDVYEISTEASSSDEFHRLMAERKSQRLHELNDLLESASLEIIANPALIGTTQWQHALQLFRTKSLDSLQ
;
A
#
# COMPACT_ATOMS: atom_id res chain seq x y z
N MET A 1 -22.96 -4.89 9.95
CA MET A 1 -23.76 -5.07 8.72
C MET A 1 -22.92 -5.96 7.83
N ASP A 2 -23.36 -7.18 7.56
CA ASP A 2 -22.63 -8.11 6.69
C ASP A 2 -22.89 -7.74 5.22
N ASP A 3 -22.07 -6.85 4.69
CA ASP A 3 -22.00 -6.65 3.24
C ASP A 3 -21.33 -7.89 2.62
N PRO A 4 -22.03 -8.64 1.73
CA PRO A 4 -21.47 -9.82 1.05
C PRO A 4 -20.22 -9.50 0.23
N GLY A 5 -20.04 -8.24 -0.19
CA GLY A 5 -18.90 -7.80 -1.01
C GLY A 5 -17.55 -7.96 -0.31
N TRP A 6 -17.51 -7.90 1.02
CA TRP A 6 -16.26 -7.95 1.82
C TRP A 6 -16.02 -9.32 2.46
N SER A 7 -16.62 -10.37 1.90
CA SER A 7 -16.38 -11.74 2.39
C SER A 7 -15.00 -12.24 2.01
N TRP A 8 -14.35 -12.97 2.92
CA TRP A 8 -13.09 -13.66 2.65
C TRP A 8 -12.95 -14.88 3.58
N PRO A 9 -12.15 -15.89 3.25
CA PRO A 9 -11.90 -17.13 4.02
C PRO A 9 -11.19 -16.97 5.39
N PHE A 10 -11.52 -15.94 6.18
CA PHE A 10 -10.85 -15.60 7.45
C PHE A 10 -10.70 -16.77 8.43
N TRP A 11 -11.71 -17.66 8.47
CA TRP A 11 -11.76 -18.79 9.39
C TRP A 11 -10.64 -19.81 9.12
N LYS A 12 -10.08 -19.85 7.91
CA LYS A 12 -8.95 -20.74 7.54
C LYS A 12 -7.68 -20.43 8.33
N PHE A 13 -7.53 -19.19 8.78
CA PHE A 13 -6.32 -18.68 9.42
C PHE A 13 -6.51 -18.36 10.90
N GLY A 14 -7.67 -18.69 11.47
CA GLY A 14 -8.01 -18.34 12.86
C GLY A 14 -8.27 -16.85 13.08
N LEU A 15 -8.56 -16.11 12.01
CA LEU A 15 -8.85 -14.67 12.04
C LEU A 15 -10.36 -14.42 12.14
N LYS A 16 -10.73 -13.16 12.35
CA LYS A 16 -12.10 -12.66 12.27
C LYS A 16 -12.28 -11.89 10.97
N LYS A 17 -13.52 -11.81 10.50
CA LYS A 17 -13.86 -11.02 9.31
C LYS A 17 -13.33 -9.58 9.39
N ASP A 18 -13.49 -8.95 10.55
CA ASP A 18 -13.11 -7.57 10.81
C ASP A 18 -11.60 -7.34 10.94
N ASP A 19 -10.78 -8.40 11.01
CA ASP A 19 -9.32 -8.28 10.95
C ASP A 19 -8.86 -7.67 9.63
N LEU A 20 -9.66 -7.81 8.56
CA LEU A 20 -9.46 -7.13 7.28
C LEU A 20 -9.33 -5.61 7.42
N PHE A 21 -10.10 -5.00 8.32
CA PHE A 21 -10.14 -3.55 8.51
C PHE A 21 -9.33 -3.08 9.72
N SER A 22 -8.66 -4.00 10.41
CA SER A 22 -7.88 -3.73 11.61
C SER A 22 -6.50 -4.37 11.51
N SER A 23 -6.28 -5.53 12.14
CA SER A 23 -4.95 -6.13 12.28
C SER A 23 -4.24 -6.35 10.93
N LEU A 24 -4.95 -6.83 9.90
CA LEU A 24 -4.37 -6.99 8.56
C LEU A 24 -4.15 -5.66 7.85
N HIS A 25 -5.08 -4.71 7.99
CA HIS A 25 -4.94 -3.39 7.39
C HIS A 25 -3.72 -2.64 7.95
N ASP A 26 -3.58 -2.63 9.27
CA ASP A 26 -2.48 -1.99 9.99
C ASP A 26 -1.15 -2.63 9.62
N GLN A 27 -1.12 -3.97 9.55
CA GLN A 27 0.12 -4.70 9.30
C GLN A 27 0.56 -4.63 7.83
N TYR A 28 -0.38 -4.81 6.89
CA TYR A 28 -0.04 -5.06 5.48
C TYR A 28 -0.40 -3.94 4.52
N ASN A 29 -1.35 -3.06 4.86
CA ASN A 29 -1.79 -1.99 3.98
C ASN A 29 -1.54 -0.59 4.56
N THR A 30 -0.59 -0.45 5.49
CA THR A 30 -0.22 0.85 6.07
C THR A 30 1.28 1.07 6.05
N PHE A 31 1.73 2.19 5.45
CA PHE A 31 3.04 2.84 5.59
C PHE A 31 3.19 4.07 4.65
N PRO A 32 3.38 5.34 5.10
CA PRO A 32 2.88 6.02 6.32
C PRO A 32 1.38 6.38 6.27
N SER A 33 0.73 6.12 5.14
CA SER A 33 -0.72 6.12 4.93
C SER A 33 -1.15 4.74 4.43
N SER A 34 -2.43 4.57 4.07
CA SER A 34 -2.86 3.36 3.38
C SER A 34 -2.11 3.20 2.05
N ILE A 35 -1.61 1.99 1.77
CA ILE A 35 -0.84 1.68 0.54
C ILE A 35 -1.80 1.55 -0.66
N GLN A 36 -2.96 0.96 -0.41
CA GLN A 36 -4.05 0.69 -1.35
C GLN A 36 -5.35 1.20 -0.77
N ASP A 37 -6.32 1.52 -1.65
CA ASP A 37 -7.70 1.71 -1.24
C ASP A 37 -8.30 0.41 -0.66
N PRO A 38 -9.42 0.48 0.10
CA PRO A 38 -9.98 -0.69 0.76
C PRO A 38 -10.34 -1.83 -0.19
N GLU A 39 -10.87 -1.55 -1.39
CA GLU A 39 -11.33 -2.57 -2.35
C GLU A 39 -10.13 -3.33 -2.93
N ALA A 40 -9.10 -2.61 -3.36
CA ALA A 40 -7.86 -3.23 -3.83
C ALA A 40 -7.19 -4.09 -2.75
N PHE A 41 -7.20 -3.65 -1.49
CA PHE A 41 -6.65 -4.44 -0.39
C PHE A 41 -7.47 -5.70 -0.10
N HIS A 42 -8.80 -5.62 -0.13
CA HIS A 42 -9.65 -6.79 0.03
C HIS A 42 -9.43 -7.81 -1.08
N HIS A 43 -9.25 -7.37 -2.32
CA HIS A 43 -8.90 -8.25 -3.42
C HIS A 43 -7.59 -8.99 -3.19
N ASP A 44 -6.54 -8.31 -2.74
CA ASP A 44 -5.25 -8.94 -2.41
C ASP A 44 -5.42 -9.97 -1.26
N VAL A 45 -6.16 -9.63 -0.20
CA VAL A 45 -6.46 -10.55 0.91
C VAL A 45 -7.25 -11.77 0.43
N TYR A 46 -8.25 -11.55 -0.43
CA TYR A 46 -9.07 -12.63 -0.97
C TYR A 46 -8.25 -13.56 -1.85
N GLU A 47 -7.47 -13.04 -2.79
CA GLU A 47 -6.59 -13.84 -3.64
C GLU A 47 -5.62 -14.69 -2.80
N ILE A 48 -4.89 -14.05 -1.89
CA ILE A 48 -3.90 -14.73 -1.05
C ILE A 48 -4.56 -15.75 -0.11
N SER A 49 -5.76 -15.46 0.39
CA SER A 49 -6.51 -16.42 1.23
C SER A 49 -6.93 -17.69 0.48
N THR A 50 -7.16 -17.58 -0.84
CA THR A 50 -7.49 -18.73 -1.68
C THR A 50 -6.25 -19.58 -1.98
N GLU A 51 -5.09 -18.95 -2.12
CA GLU A 51 -3.80 -19.61 -2.36
C GLU A 51 -3.21 -20.26 -1.10
N ALA A 52 -3.10 -19.50 -0.01
CA ALA A 52 -2.40 -19.92 1.21
C ALA A 52 -3.11 -21.06 1.91
N SER A 53 -2.41 -22.14 2.26
CA SER A 53 -2.98 -23.31 2.94
C SER A 53 -2.87 -23.26 4.46
N SER A 54 -2.07 -22.35 5.02
CA SER A 54 -1.88 -22.16 6.46
C SER A 54 -1.81 -20.67 6.83
N SER A 55 -1.95 -20.36 8.12
CA SER A 55 -1.82 -19.00 8.63
C SER A 55 -0.42 -18.43 8.40
N ASP A 56 0.62 -19.23 8.63
CA ASP A 56 2.01 -18.81 8.38
C ASP A 56 2.26 -18.50 6.91
N GLU A 57 1.72 -19.32 6.00
CA GLU A 57 1.83 -19.08 4.56
C GLU A 57 1.07 -17.83 4.13
N PHE A 58 -0.13 -17.61 4.68
CA PHE A 58 -0.93 -16.41 4.44
C PHE A 58 -0.15 -15.15 4.84
N HIS A 59 0.38 -15.11 6.07
CA HIS A 59 1.13 -13.95 6.56
C HIS A 59 2.43 -13.71 5.77
N ARG A 60 3.09 -14.78 5.29
CA ARG A 60 4.26 -14.67 4.41
C ARG A 60 3.89 -14.04 3.06
N LEU A 61 2.84 -14.54 2.40
CA LEU A 61 2.38 -14.01 1.11
C LEU A 61 1.86 -12.57 1.23
N MET A 62 1.16 -12.23 2.32
CA MET A 62 0.75 -10.85 2.60
C MET A 62 1.94 -9.89 2.76
N ALA A 63 3.01 -10.34 3.42
CA ALA A 63 4.23 -9.55 3.55
C ALA A 63 4.93 -9.34 2.20
N GLU A 64 4.98 -10.38 1.37
CA GLU A 64 5.51 -10.30 0.00
C GLU A 64 4.69 -9.33 -0.86
N ARG A 65 3.36 -9.43 -0.83
CA ARG A 65 2.45 -8.52 -1.54
C ARG A 65 2.63 -7.08 -1.08
N LYS A 66 2.75 -6.82 0.23
CA LYS A 66 3.07 -5.47 0.76
C LYS A 66 4.36 -4.93 0.13
N SER A 67 5.42 -5.74 0.09
CA SER A 67 6.69 -5.33 -0.50
C SER A 67 6.55 -5.02 -1.99
N GLN A 68 5.78 -5.83 -2.72
CA GLN A 68 5.50 -5.60 -4.13
C GLN A 68 4.75 -4.27 -4.34
N ARG A 69 3.67 -4.02 -3.59
CA ARG A 69 2.90 -2.77 -3.70
C ARG A 69 3.72 -1.53 -3.36
N LEU A 70 4.59 -1.61 -2.34
CA LEU A 70 5.52 -0.53 -2.02
C LEU A 70 6.53 -0.28 -3.14
N HIS A 71 6.98 -1.33 -3.84
CA HIS A 71 7.85 -1.17 -5.00
C HIS A 71 7.13 -0.47 -6.15
N GLU A 72 5.91 -0.92 -6.48
CA GLU A 72 5.04 -0.30 -7.49
C GLU A 72 4.78 1.18 -7.19
N LEU A 73 4.48 1.53 -5.93
CA LEU A 73 4.30 2.93 -5.52
C LEU A 73 5.57 3.76 -5.67
N ASN A 74 6.73 3.20 -5.35
CA ASN A 74 8.01 3.90 -5.54
C ASN A 74 8.32 4.12 -7.02
N ASP A 75 8.02 3.15 -7.89
CA ASP A 75 8.20 3.28 -9.33
C ASP A 75 7.26 4.34 -9.93
N LEU A 76 6.00 4.35 -9.49
CA LEU A 76 5.03 5.39 -9.87
C LEU A 76 5.48 6.78 -9.41
N LEU A 77 5.99 6.89 -8.17
CA LEU A 77 6.51 8.13 -7.64
C LEU A 77 7.75 8.61 -8.42
N GLU A 78 8.66 7.69 -8.76
CA GLU A 78 9.84 8.00 -9.56
C GLU A 78 9.44 8.51 -10.94
N SER A 79 8.51 7.84 -11.62
CA SER A 79 7.99 8.31 -12.91
C SER A 79 7.33 9.68 -12.80
N ALA A 80 6.46 9.89 -11.81
CA ALA A 80 5.80 11.17 -11.60
C ALA A 80 6.82 12.29 -11.27
N SER A 81 7.86 11.96 -10.51
CA SER A 81 8.91 12.93 -10.17
C SER A 81 9.65 13.44 -11.40
N LEU A 82 9.94 12.56 -12.37
CA LEU A 82 10.60 12.94 -13.62
C LEU A 82 9.73 13.90 -14.45
N GLU A 83 8.41 13.67 -14.49
CA GLU A 83 7.46 14.56 -15.17
C GLU A 83 7.40 15.94 -14.53
N ILE A 84 7.34 15.99 -13.18
CA ILE A 84 7.34 17.26 -12.45
C ILE A 84 8.68 17.99 -12.62
N ILE A 85 9.80 17.26 -12.66
CA ILE A 85 11.13 17.82 -12.96
C ILE A 85 11.21 18.44 -14.35
N ALA A 86 10.62 17.79 -15.35
CA ALA A 86 10.56 18.32 -16.70
C ALA A 86 9.59 19.52 -16.83
N ASN A 87 8.58 19.62 -15.97
CA ASN A 87 7.58 20.68 -16.01
C ASN A 87 7.17 21.19 -14.60
N PRO A 88 7.92 22.15 -14.02
CA PRO A 88 7.64 22.70 -12.69
C PRO A 88 6.25 23.36 -12.53
N ALA A 89 5.55 23.69 -13.62
CA ALA A 89 4.20 24.24 -13.56
C ALA A 89 3.15 23.26 -13.01
N LEU A 90 3.47 21.95 -12.98
CA LEU A 90 2.56 20.91 -12.47
C LEU A 90 2.34 20.93 -10.95
N ILE A 91 3.30 21.47 -10.18
CA ILE A 91 3.23 21.47 -8.71
C ILE A 91 3.21 22.88 -8.08
N GLY A 92 3.37 23.91 -8.91
CA GLY A 92 3.55 25.29 -8.45
C GLY A 92 5.02 25.59 -8.11
N THR A 93 5.48 26.79 -8.48
CA THR A 93 6.90 27.17 -8.36
C THR A 93 7.37 27.30 -6.91
N THR A 94 6.47 27.59 -5.96
CA THR A 94 6.80 27.68 -4.53
C THR A 94 7.07 26.31 -3.90
N GLN A 95 6.38 25.26 -4.37
CA GLN A 95 6.52 23.88 -3.89
C GLN A 95 7.65 23.14 -4.60
N TRP A 96 8.13 23.67 -5.72
CA TRP A 96 9.11 23.05 -6.60
C TRP A 96 10.42 22.68 -5.90
N GLN A 97 10.95 23.56 -5.04
CA GLN A 97 12.20 23.28 -4.31
C GLN A 97 12.05 22.12 -3.31
N HIS A 98 10.92 22.06 -2.59
CA HIS A 98 10.62 20.95 -1.67
C HIS A 98 10.43 19.64 -2.45
N ALA A 99 9.72 19.68 -3.58
CA ALA A 99 9.56 18.52 -4.45
C ALA A 99 10.92 17.98 -4.93
N LEU A 100 11.82 18.87 -5.37
CA LEU A 100 13.18 18.49 -5.77
C LEU A 100 13.99 17.84 -4.64
N GLN A 101 13.93 18.38 -3.41
CA GLN A 101 14.62 17.80 -2.25
C GLN A 101 14.06 16.41 -1.91
N LEU A 102 12.74 16.26 -1.88
CA LEU A 102 12.07 15.00 -1.63
C LEU A 102 12.43 13.95 -2.68
N PHE A 103 12.34 14.28 -3.97
CA PHE A 103 12.59 13.33 -5.05
C PHE A 103 14.06 12.91 -5.13
N ARG A 104 14.99 13.82 -4.87
CA ARG A 104 16.43 13.50 -4.86
C ARG A 104 16.85 12.63 -3.69
N THR A 105 16.29 12.88 -2.51
CA THR A 105 16.70 12.19 -1.27
C THR A 105 15.85 10.96 -0.97
N LYS A 106 14.68 10.84 -1.61
CA LYS A 106 13.62 9.87 -1.28
C LYS A 106 13.30 9.87 0.23
N SER A 107 13.39 11.04 0.87
CA SER A 107 13.19 11.18 2.32
C SER A 107 12.40 12.44 2.66
N LEU A 108 11.32 12.27 3.45
CA LEU A 108 10.56 13.40 4.00
C LEU A 108 11.37 14.21 5.01
N ASP A 109 12.35 13.60 5.68
CA ASP A 109 13.25 14.31 6.61
C ASP A 109 14.10 15.37 5.90
N SER A 110 14.25 15.29 4.56
CA SER A 110 14.94 16.31 3.79
C SER A 110 14.19 17.65 3.69
N LEU A 111 12.94 17.69 4.14
CA LEU A 111 12.07 18.86 4.10
C LEU A 111 12.04 19.65 5.42
N GLN A 112 12.81 19.21 6.43
CA GLN A 112 12.88 19.81 7.76
C GLN A 112 13.98 20.88 7.89
#